data_AF-A0A7W0EK80-F1
#
_entry.id   AF-A0A7W0EK80-F1
#
_cell.length_a   1.000
_cell.length_b   1.000
_cell.length_c   1.000
_cell.angle_alpha   90.00
_cell.angle_beta   90.00
_cell.angle_gamma   90.00
#
_symmetry.space_group_name_H-M   'P 1'
#
loop_
_entity.id
_entity.type
_entity.pdbx_description
1 polymer ?
#
loop_
_entity_poly.entity_id
_entity_poly.type
_entity_poly.pdbx_seq_one_letter_code
_entity_poly.pdbx_strand_id
1 'polypeptide(L)'
;MIPVALCRDLFLINTALLRAEGNPMAFNIDEQINFLKKIDFFENFDDHELRQFLSVTKWLKVAAETVLIRENTNERVFYILIKGEVMVFKTLEDGIHAVQLTTLQSGACFGEMSLVMDVKRTAGVITRSDCFLLMVEPEIINSSNVFLQLKFYKRFCEILVSRLIVANERMTSIDVVPPAGRLIVVKLPKDSLDINKPKLKPTSTPTPTSAPTSTTSFVTENQKMELPPLPAKKERGVVRAFQRQLTAALELPYNRLVGNRILPLLAGESENTLRLADLVQMDPALSWKIMQVANSSFYRRSVPIATVPHAMITVGIKNIQSILSEYIGIKQRRKAFSGHKEVGRSFWRHSTMVARIAALLRDVLRLNMSSDIYLAGLFHDIGILALDIVEPCFYPHLSDPHSELCADLHAAEINYISIDHGQAGALLGESIGLPESYIDVMRFHHAPIAARTNQLSVALIHLADAFAIQHGVGHCPGTGAEIVAPIGESYAWAIIQEHHRPFSDINVTEFINTFNSELSKTWSSLSDGLTFS
;
A
#
# COMPACT_ATOMS: atom_id res chain seq x y z
N MET A 1 -34.88 10.28 -22.77
CA MET A 1 -36.15 10.02 -22.06
C MET A 1 -36.26 8.53 -21.76
N ILE A 2 -35.65 8.09 -20.66
CA ILE A 2 -35.94 6.90 -19.81
C ILE A 2 -35.45 7.33 -18.41
N PRO A 3 -36.20 7.15 -17.30
CA PRO A 3 -36.00 7.94 -16.07
C PRO A 3 -35.02 7.33 -15.06
N VAL A 4 -34.13 8.16 -14.52
CA VAL A 4 -33.15 7.86 -13.44
C VAL A 4 -33.82 8.03 -12.06
N ALA A 5 -34.87 7.25 -11.81
CA ALA A 5 -35.55 7.18 -10.52
C ALA A 5 -35.51 5.74 -10.01
N LEU A 6 -34.30 5.21 -9.77
CA LEU A 6 -34.09 3.95 -9.07
C LEU A 6 -32.63 3.82 -8.60
N CYS A 7 -32.18 4.75 -7.74
CA CYS A 7 -30.98 4.57 -6.93
C CYS A 7 -30.96 5.53 -5.73
N ARG A 8 -32.11 5.69 -5.05
CA ARG A 8 -32.24 6.49 -3.82
C ARG A 8 -32.62 5.66 -2.58
N ASP A 9 -32.73 4.33 -2.73
CA ASP A 9 -33.23 3.42 -1.68
C ASP A 9 -32.16 2.51 -1.04
N LEU A 10 -30.87 2.79 -1.25
CA LEU A 10 -29.77 2.13 -0.50
C LEU A 10 -29.08 3.02 0.53
N PHE A 11 -29.59 4.24 0.75
CA PHE A 11 -29.08 5.17 1.77
C PHE A 11 -30.04 5.39 2.95
N LEU A 12 -31.20 4.71 2.98
CA LEU A 12 -32.17 4.77 4.08
C LEU A 12 -32.33 3.47 4.89
N ILE A 13 -31.47 2.48 4.66
CA ILE A 13 -31.46 1.25 5.46
C ILE A 13 -30.53 1.34 6.68
N ASN A 14 -29.69 2.39 6.80
CA ASN A 14 -28.83 2.58 7.98
C ASN A 14 -29.33 3.63 8.99
N THR A 15 -30.59 4.08 8.86
CA THR A 15 -31.21 5.08 9.76
C THR A 15 -32.62 4.68 10.24
N ALA A 16 -33.02 3.42 10.06
CA ALA A 16 -34.25 2.85 10.62
C ALA A 16 -34.02 1.71 11.65
N LEU A 17 -32.78 1.26 11.85
CA LEU A 17 -32.39 0.28 12.90
C LEU A 17 -31.79 0.94 14.17
N LEU A 18 -31.93 2.27 14.30
CA LEU A 18 -31.55 3.03 15.51
C LEU A 18 -32.77 3.48 16.34
N ARG A 19 -33.96 2.98 16.04
CA ARG A 19 -35.19 3.25 16.81
C ARG A 19 -36.01 1.99 17.04
N ALA A 20 -35.39 0.98 17.64
CA ALA A 20 -36.10 -0.04 18.38
C ALA A 20 -35.11 -0.69 19.36
N GLU A 21 -35.49 -0.71 20.63
CA GLU A 21 -34.88 -1.52 21.71
C GLU A 21 -33.50 -1.08 22.22
N GLY A 22 -33.53 -0.04 23.07
CA GLY A 22 -32.63 0.03 24.24
C GLY A 22 -31.22 0.56 24.01
N ASN A 23 -31.06 1.55 23.12
CA ASN A 23 -29.81 2.30 22.97
C ASN A 23 -29.53 3.16 24.23
N PRO A 24 -28.40 2.95 24.94
CA PRO A 24 -27.99 3.79 26.07
C PRO A 24 -27.38 5.15 25.65
N MET A 25 -27.21 5.44 24.35
CA MET A 25 -26.73 6.73 23.87
C MET A 25 -27.84 7.80 23.88
N ALA A 26 -28.16 8.30 25.06
CA ALA A 26 -28.70 9.65 25.21
C ALA A 26 -27.60 10.63 25.70
N PHE A 27 -26.32 10.24 25.60
CA PHE A 27 -25.21 11.08 26.00
C PHE A 27 -24.71 11.89 24.81
N ASN A 28 -24.62 13.21 24.99
CA ASN A 28 -23.94 14.07 24.03
C ASN A 28 -22.45 13.69 23.96
N ILE A 29 -21.77 14.00 22.85
CA ILE A 29 -20.36 13.65 22.60
C ILE A 29 -19.44 14.13 23.74
N ASP A 30 -19.74 15.26 24.36
CA ASP A 30 -18.96 15.80 25.48
C ASP A 30 -19.06 14.94 26.74
N GLU A 31 -20.23 14.35 27.00
CA GLU A 31 -20.44 13.43 28.12
C GLU A 31 -19.73 12.10 27.88
N GLN A 32 -19.70 11.64 26.62
CA GLN A 32 -18.94 10.45 26.22
C GLN A 32 -17.43 10.68 26.42
N ILE A 33 -16.89 11.83 26.02
CA ILE A 33 -15.48 12.19 26.25
C ILE A 33 -15.16 12.22 27.74
N ASN A 34 -16.01 12.88 28.55
CA ASN A 34 -15.82 12.95 29.99
C ASN A 34 -15.89 11.57 30.67
N PHE A 35 -16.63 10.64 30.09
CA PHE A 35 -16.65 9.25 30.54
C PHE A 35 -15.37 8.51 30.14
N LEU A 36 -14.92 8.62 28.88
CA LEU A 36 -13.70 7.97 28.40
C LEU A 36 -12.46 8.41 29.18
N LYS A 37 -12.37 9.69 29.55
CA LYS A 37 -11.28 10.22 30.39
C LYS A 37 -11.14 9.55 31.75
N LYS A 38 -12.16 8.84 32.24
CA LYS A 38 -12.12 8.11 33.52
C LYS A 38 -11.55 6.69 33.39
N ILE A 39 -11.28 6.24 32.17
CA ILE A 39 -10.72 4.92 31.90
C ILE A 39 -9.21 5.09 31.70
N ASP A 40 -8.41 4.32 32.45
CA ASP A 40 -6.94 4.38 32.43
C ASP A 40 -6.35 4.28 31.03
N PHE A 41 -7.01 3.53 30.14
CA PHE A 41 -6.64 3.42 28.73
C PHE A 41 -6.50 4.77 28.02
N PHE A 42 -7.38 5.73 28.33
CA PHE A 42 -7.43 7.06 27.70
C PHE A 42 -6.69 8.13 28.50
N GLU A 43 -5.92 7.75 29.52
CA GLU A 43 -5.06 8.71 30.21
C GLU A 43 -4.10 9.35 29.20
N ASN A 44 -3.90 10.67 29.27
CA ASN A 44 -3.12 11.48 28.32
C ASN A 44 -3.70 11.61 26.89
N PHE A 45 -4.97 11.25 26.68
CA PHE A 45 -5.70 11.61 25.47
C PHE A 45 -6.43 12.94 25.68
N ASP A 46 -6.31 13.85 24.71
CA ASP A 46 -7.06 15.11 24.73
C ASP A 46 -8.46 14.97 24.13
N ASP A 47 -9.30 16.00 24.28
CA ASP A 47 -10.69 15.99 23.83
C ASP A 47 -10.82 15.81 22.32
N HIS A 48 -9.86 16.32 21.54
CA HIS A 48 -9.88 16.20 20.09
C HIS A 48 -9.55 14.76 19.67
N GLU A 49 -8.55 14.14 20.29
CA GLU A 49 -8.19 12.73 20.10
C GLU A 49 -9.33 11.80 20.51
N LEU A 50 -10.02 12.10 21.62
CA LEU A 50 -11.19 11.32 22.05
C LEU A 50 -12.39 11.48 21.12
N ARG A 51 -12.60 12.66 20.51
CA ARG A 51 -13.60 12.85 19.45
C ARG A 51 -13.27 12.05 18.20
N GLN A 52 -12.00 12.07 17.79
CA GLN A 52 -11.52 11.27 16.66
C GLN A 52 -11.66 9.77 16.93
N PHE A 53 -11.44 9.34 18.16
CA PHE A 53 -11.65 7.95 18.56
C PHE A 53 -13.14 7.57 18.59
N LEU A 54 -14.01 8.44 19.09
CA LEU A 54 -15.46 8.19 19.13
C LEU A 54 -16.11 8.18 17.74
N SER A 55 -15.59 8.94 16.77
CA SER A 55 -16.17 9.02 15.42
C SER A 55 -16.00 7.73 14.60
N VAL A 56 -15.12 6.83 15.05
CA VAL A 56 -14.74 5.62 14.32
C VAL A 56 -15.02 4.34 15.11
N THR A 57 -15.45 4.43 16.37
CA THR A 57 -15.79 3.29 17.22
C THR A 57 -17.28 2.98 17.24
N LYS A 58 -17.62 1.71 17.48
CA LYS A 58 -19.02 1.26 17.58
C LYS A 58 -19.36 0.94 19.02
N TRP A 59 -20.47 1.47 19.51
CA TRP A 59 -21.00 1.12 20.82
C TRP A 59 -21.87 -0.13 20.73
N LEU A 60 -21.61 -1.09 21.61
CA LEU A 60 -22.35 -2.34 21.69
C LEU A 60 -22.95 -2.51 23.07
N LYS A 61 -24.23 -2.89 23.12
CA LYS A 61 -24.89 -3.43 24.31
C LYS A 61 -25.05 -4.92 24.11
N VAL A 62 -24.51 -5.71 25.03
CA VAL A 62 -24.47 -7.17 24.92
C VAL A 62 -25.03 -7.78 26.19
N ALA A 63 -25.99 -8.71 26.06
CA ALA A 63 -26.59 -9.38 27.20
C ALA A 63 -25.58 -10.31 27.90
N ALA A 64 -25.87 -10.69 29.14
CA ALA A 64 -25.13 -11.76 29.84
C ALA A 64 -25.08 -13.06 29.01
N GLU A 65 -24.07 -13.90 29.26
CA GLU A 65 -23.86 -15.21 28.62
C GLU A 65 -23.63 -15.19 27.09
N THR A 66 -23.25 -14.03 26.54
CA THR A 66 -22.91 -13.87 25.12
C THR A 66 -21.41 -14.02 24.90
N VAL A 67 -21.01 -14.86 23.95
CA VAL A 67 -19.61 -15.05 23.56
C VAL A 67 -19.15 -13.90 22.66
N LEU A 68 -18.22 -13.09 23.14
CA LEU A 68 -17.65 -11.95 22.42
C LEU A 68 -16.45 -12.31 21.56
N ILE A 69 -15.62 -13.25 22.03
CA ILE A 69 -14.42 -13.72 21.33
C ILE A 69 -14.39 -15.24 21.38
N ARG A 70 -14.19 -15.86 20.22
CA ARG A 70 -13.97 -17.31 20.08
C ARG A 70 -12.49 -17.60 19.90
N GLU A 71 -12.00 -18.62 20.58
CA GLU A 71 -10.62 -19.12 20.44
C GLU A 71 -10.32 -19.58 19.01
N ASN A 72 -9.05 -19.49 18.61
CA ASN A 72 -8.54 -19.97 17.33
C ASN A 72 -9.20 -19.33 16.09
N THR A 73 -9.86 -18.18 16.27
CA THR A 73 -10.40 -17.35 15.18
C THR A 73 -9.42 -16.26 14.77
N ASN A 74 -9.60 -15.76 13.55
CA ASN A 74 -8.80 -14.68 12.97
C ASN A 74 -9.46 -13.29 13.13
N GLU A 75 -10.49 -13.17 13.97
CA GLU A 75 -11.13 -11.87 14.21
C GLU A 75 -10.14 -10.93 14.90
N ARG A 76 -9.98 -9.72 14.38
CA ARG A 76 -8.97 -8.75 14.85
C ARG A 76 -9.55 -7.60 15.66
N VAL A 77 -10.81 -7.72 16.08
CA VAL A 77 -11.53 -6.67 16.82
C VAL A 77 -11.03 -6.57 18.27
N PHE A 78 -10.89 -5.34 18.76
CA PHE A 78 -10.56 -5.02 20.14
C PHE A 78 -11.77 -4.42 20.86
N TYR A 79 -11.91 -4.68 22.16
CA TYR A 79 -13.01 -4.19 22.97
C TYR A 79 -12.54 -3.45 24.22
N ILE A 80 -13.24 -2.37 24.56
CA ILE A 80 -13.13 -1.67 25.85
C ILE A 80 -14.43 -1.87 26.61
N LEU A 81 -14.35 -2.43 27.82
CA LEU A 81 -15.48 -2.66 28.70
C LEU A 81 -15.84 -1.38 29.43
N ILE A 82 -16.93 -0.74 29.02
CA ILE A 82 -17.44 0.50 29.63
C ILE A 82 -18.18 0.19 30.92
N LYS A 83 -19.03 -0.84 30.88
CA LYS A 83 -19.79 -1.30 32.04
C LYS A 83 -20.10 -2.79 31.91
N GLY A 84 -20.12 -3.50 33.02
CA GLY A 84 -20.40 -4.94 33.08
C GLY A 84 -19.16 -5.74 33.43
N GLU A 85 -19.25 -7.04 33.21
CA GLU A 85 -18.25 -8.04 33.60
C GLU A 85 -18.12 -9.11 32.52
N VAL A 86 -16.89 -9.48 32.18
CA VAL A 86 -16.61 -10.54 31.21
C VAL A 86 -15.63 -11.56 31.79
N MET A 87 -15.82 -12.83 31.45
CA MET A 87 -14.91 -13.92 31.80
C MET A 87 -14.05 -14.28 30.60
N VAL A 88 -12.74 -14.43 30.85
CA VAL A 88 -11.78 -15.00 29.91
C VAL A 88 -11.60 -16.48 30.21
N PHE A 89 -11.73 -17.34 29.21
CA PHE A 89 -11.62 -18.78 29.37
C PHE A 89 -10.72 -19.39 28.30
N LYS A 90 -10.23 -20.61 28.57
CA LYS A 90 -9.53 -21.45 27.61
C LYS A 90 -10.20 -22.82 27.52
N THR A 91 -10.47 -23.26 26.31
CA THR A 91 -11.10 -24.56 26.05
C THR A 91 -10.06 -25.68 26.24
N LEU A 92 -10.43 -26.75 26.94
CA LEU A 92 -9.59 -27.94 27.13
C LEU A 92 -9.54 -28.78 25.85
N GLU A 93 -8.62 -29.75 25.80
CA GLU A 93 -8.38 -30.59 24.61
C GLU A 93 -9.62 -31.39 24.16
N ASP A 94 -10.57 -31.62 25.06
CA ASP A 94 -11.83 -32.30 24.75
C ASP A 94 -12.85 -31.44 23.98
N GLY A 95 -12.59 -30.12 23.85
CA GLY A 95 -13.46 -29.18 23.15
C GLY A 95 -14.81 -28.91 23.83
N ILE A 96 -15.06 -29.48 25.01
CA ILE A 96 -16.34 -29.41 25.74
C ILE A 96 -16.19 -28.63 27.04
N HIS A 97 -15.08 -28.82 27.74
CA HIS A 97 -14.80 -28.16 29.01
C HIS A 97 -13.91 -26.95 28.81
N ALA A 98 -14.13 -25.92 29.62
CA ALA A 98 -13.30 -24.71 29.61
C ALA A 98 -12.81 -24.37 31.03
N VAL A 99 -11.58 -23.87 31.10
CA VAL A 99 -10.98 -23.35 32.32
C VAL A 99 -11.07 -21.83 32.31
N GLN A 100 -11.61 -21.26 33.39
CA GLN A 100 -11.61 -19.83 33.60
C GLN A 100 -10.18 -19.34 33.89
N LEU A 101 -9.67 -18.40 33.10
CA LEU A 101 -8.34 -17.80 33.29
C LEU A 101 -8.40 -16.58 34.21
N THR A 102 -9.40 -15.72 33.98
CA THR A 102 -9.64 -14.51 34.80
C THR A 102 -11.03 -13.95 34.52
N THR A 103 -11.46 -13.00 35.35
CA THR A 103 -12.62 -12.16 35.09
C THR A 103 -12.17 -10.70 34.99
N LEU A 104 -12.74 -9.96 34.06
CA LEU A 104 -12.42 -8.56 33.77
C LEU A 104 -13.64 -7.70 34.10
N GLN A 105 -13.37 -6.58 34.78
CA GLN A 105 -14.38 -5.60 35.22
C GLN A 105 -14.38 -4.38 34.31
N SER A 106 -15.34 -3.49 34.55
CA SER A 106 -15.46 -2.20 33.84
C SER A 106 -14.14 -1.41 33.87
N GLY A 107 -13.79 -0.80 32.74
CA GLY A 107 -12.49 -0.19 32.46
C GLY A 107 -11.49 -1.13 31.76
N ALA A 108 -11.73 -2.45 31.79
CA ALA A 108 -10.82 -3.41 31.17
C ALA A 108 -10.88 -3.39 29.63
N CYS A 109 -9.72 -3.61 29.02
CA CYS A 109 -9.50 -3.70 27.58
C CYS A 109 -9.18 -5.15 27.21
N PHE A 110 -9.73 -5.74 26.15
CA PHE A 110 -9.43 -7.13 25.77
C PHE A 110 -9.54 -7.39 24.27
N GLY A 111 -8.81 -8.41 23.82
CA GLY A 111 -8.69 -8.75 22.40
C GLY A 111 -7.55 -8.02 21.68
N GLU A 112 -6.64 -7.40 22.43
CA GLU A 112 -5.52 -6.60 21.93
C GLU A 112 -4.43 -7.46 21.27
N MET A 113 -4.21 -8.70 21.72
CA MET A 113 -3.13 -9.57 21.23
C MET A 113 -3.24 -9.90 19.73
N SER A 114 -4.45 -10.12 19.23
CA SER A 114 -4.67 -10.36 17.79
C SER A 114 -4.45 -9.11 16.95
N LEU A 115 -4.55 -7.93 17.55
CA LEU A 115 -4.35 -6.65 16.88
C LEU A 115 -2.86 -6.26 16.85
N VAL A 116 -2.09 -6.63 17.88
CA VAL A 116 -0.66 -6.32 18.00
C VAL A 116 0.25 -7.36 17.32
N MET A 117 -0.08 -8.67 17.37
CA MET A 117 0.87 -9.73 16.99
C MET A 117 0.48 -10.57 15.76
N ASP A 118 -0.60 -10.25 15.06
CA ASP A 118 -1.15 -11.07 13.95
C ASP A 118 -1.26 -12.57 14.29
N VAL A 119 -1.67 -12.86 15.53
CA VAL A 119 -1.92 -14.21 16.02
C VAL A 119 -3.42 -14.47 16.15
N LYS A 120 -3.80 -15.73 16.00
CA LYS A 120 -5.18 -16.17 16.27
C LYS A 120 -5.56 -15.88 17.72
N ARG A 121 -6.85 -15.74 17.98
CA ARG A 121 -7.37 -15.59 19.35
C ARG A 121 -6.88 -16.73 20.25
N THR A 122 -6.17 -16.37 21.32
CA THR A 122 -5.53 -17.32 22.24
C THR A 122 -6.45 -17.78 23.37
N ALA A 123 -7.53 -17.05 23.62
CA ALA A 123 -8.51 -17.29 24.66
C ALA A 123 -9.89 -16.81 24.21
N GLY A 124 -10.94 -17.39 24.78
CA GLY A 124 -12.33 -17.00 24.57
C GLY A 124 -12.77 -15.98 25.59
N VAL A 125 -13.76 -15.15 25.24
CA VAL A 125 -14.35 -14.16 26.14
C VAL A 125 -15.87 -14.25 26.09
N ILE A 126 -16.51 -14.33 27.26
CA ILE A 126 -17.97 -14.40 27.41
C ILE A 126 -18.44 -13.39 28.47
N THR A 127 -19.57 -12.73 28.24
CA THR A 127 -20.18 -11.81 29.22
C THR A 127 -20.75 -12.57 30.42
N ARG A 128 -20.59 -12.02 31.62
CA ARG A 128 -21.18 -12.54 32.88
C ARG A 128 -22.40 -11.73 33.33
N SER A 129 -22.47 -10.48 32.90
CA SER A 129 -23.60 -9.57 33.10
C SER A 129 -23.89 -8.83 31.80
N ASP A 130 -24.93 -8.01 31.78
CA ASP A 130 -25.17 -7.10 30.67
C ASP A 130 -24.01 -6.11 30.54
N CYS A 131 -23.35 -6.12 29.39
CA CYS A 131 -22.16 -5.35 29.11
C CYS A 131 -22.45 -4.21 28.14
N PHE A 132 -21.79 -3.08 28.38
CA PHE A 132 -21.64 -1.98 27.46
C PHE A 132 -20.19 -1.91 27.03
N LEU A 133 -19.96 -1.94 25.72
CA LEU A 133 -18.65 -2.12 25.13
C LEU A 133 -18.43 -1.07 24.05
N LEU A 134 -17.19 -0.59 23.94
CA LEU A 134 -16.71 0.03 22.71
C LEU A 134 -16.00 -1.05 21.89
N MET A 135 -16.38 -1.16 20.62
CA MET A 135 -15.76 -2.03 19.64
C MET A 135 -14.86 -1.21 18.73
N VAL A 136 -13.61 -1.64 18.61
CA VAL A 136 -12.55 -0.99 17.84
C VAL A 136 -12.03 -1.99 16.80
N GLU A 137 -12.18 -1.65 15.53
CA GLU A 137 -11.64 -2.43 14.42
C GLU A 137 -10.18 -1.99 14.13
N PRO A 138 -9.28 -2.90 13.68
CA PRO A 138 -7.87 -2.58 13.42
C PRO A 138 -7.64 -1.40 12.48
N GLU A 139 -8.54 -1.22 11.53
CA GLU A 139 -8.51 -0.17 10.52
C GLU A 139 -8.49 1.22 11.17
N ILE A 140 -9.08 1.37 12.35
CA ILE A 140 -9.14 2.62 13.12
C ILE A 140 -7.75 3.04 13.61
N ILE A 141 -6.98 2.08 14.11
CA ILE A 141 -5.62 2.35 14.59
C ILE A 141 -4.78 2.68 13.36
N ASN A 142 -4.87 1.88 12.29
CA ASN A 142 -4.09 2.10 11.07
C ASN A 142 -4.45 3.40 10.32
N SER A 143 -5.68 3.91 10.43
CA SER A 143 -6.14 5.15 9.79
C SER A 143 -5.97 6.40 10.64
N SER A 144 -5.64 6.26 11.93
CA SER A 144 -5.40 7.39 12.83
C SER A 144 -4.05 8.06 12.58
N ASN A 145 -3.86 9.31 13.03
CA ASN A 145 -2.55 9.98 12.94
C ASN A 145 -1.49 9.18 13.74
N VAL A 146 -0.25 9.14 13.25
CA VAL A 146 0.92 8.53 13.92
C VAL A 146 0.99 8.82 15.42
N PHE A 147 0.70 10.04 15.89
CA PHE A 147 0.72 10.34 17.32
C PHE A 147 -0.37 9.59 18.10
N LEU A 148 -1.58 9.53 17.55
CA LEU A 148 -2.69 8.80 18.13
C LEU A 148 -2.38 7.29 18.11
N GLN A 149 -1.85 6.77 17.01
CA GLN A 149 -1.35 5.40 16.89
C GLN A 149 -0.32 5.07 17.97
N LEU A 150 0.69 5.92 18.14
CA LEU A 150 1.74 5.72 19.14
C LEU A 150 1.17 5.72 20.56
N LYS A 151 0.15 6.55 20.85
CA LYS A 151 -0.58 6.51 22.13
C LYS A 151 -1.32 5.18 22.31
N PHE A 152 -2.02 4.70 21.28
CA PHE A 152 -2.67 3.39 21.29
C PHE A 152 -1.67 2.25 21.55
N TYR A 153 -0.58 2.20 20.78
CA TYR A 153 0.46 1.18 20.95
C TYR A 153 1.13 1.25 22.32
N LYS A 154 1.44 2.45 22.82
CA LYS A 154 1.97 2.64 24.17
C LYS A 154 1.03 2.04 25.22
N ARG A 155 -0.27 2.32 25.13
CA ARG A 155 -1.28 1.79 26.06
C ARG A 155 -1.43 0.27 25.95
N PHE A 156 -1.40 -0.30 24.74
CA PHE A 156 -1.40 -1.75 24.58
C PHE A 156 -0.15 -2.40 25.19
N CYS A 157 1.03 -1.82 24.98
CA CYS A 157 2.27 -2.30 25.58
C CYS A 157 2.20 -2.28 27.12
N GLU A 158 1.73 -1.18 27.72
CA GLU A 158 1.55 -1.07 29.17
C GLU A 158 0.60 -2.16 29.70
N ILE A 159 -0.54 -2.38 29.04
CA ILE A 159 -1.51 -3.42 29.41
C ILE A 159 -0.89 -4.82 29.31
N LEU A 160 -0.17 -5.11 28.22
CA LEU A 160 0.48 -6.40 28.03
C LEU A 160 1.59 -6.65 29.07
N VAL A 161 2.38 -5.62 29.40
CA VAL A 161 3.41 -5.69 30.43
C VAL A 161 2.77 -5.94 31.80
N SER A 162 1.74 -5.19 32.18
CA SER A 162 1.02 -5.42 33.44
C SER A 162 0.43 -6.83 33.52
N ARG A 163 -0.16 -7.33 32.43
CA ARG A 163 -0.67 -8.71 32.36
C ARG A 163 0.42 -9.76 32.47
N LEU A 164 1.57 -9.52 31.85
CA LEU A 164 2.72 -10.42 31.92
C LEU A 164 3.29 -10.48 33.34
N ILE A 165 3.39 -9.33 34.03
CA ILE A 165 3.81 -9.27 35.43
C ILE A 165 2.84 -10.09 36.30
N VAL A 166 1.53 -9.85 36.19
CA VAL A 166 0.51 -10.60 36.94
C VAL A 166 0.53 -12.09 36.61
N ALA A 167 0.74 -12.47 35.34
CA ALA A 167 0.86 -13.87 34.94
C ALA A 167 2.12 -14.53 35.54
N ASN A 168 3.24 -13.83 35.57
CA ASN A 168 4.49 -14.31 36.16
C ASN A 168 4.37 -14.43 37.69
N GLU A 169 3.76 -13.47 38.37
CA GLU A 169 3.47 -13.54 39.81
C GLU A 169 2.58 -14.73 40.16
N ARG A 170 1.57 -15.03 39.32
CA ARG A 170 0.73 -16.22 39.49
C ARG A 170 1.52 -17.52 39.31
N MET A 171 2.56 -17.54 38.47
CA MET A 171 3.43 -18.70 38.27
C MET A 171 4.45 -18.89 39.40
N THR A 172 4.98 -17.80 39.97
CA THR A 172 5.93 -17.86 41.10
C THR A 172 5.25 -18.11 42.45
N SER A 173 3.94 -17.84 42.55
CA SER A 173 3.12 -18.17 43.73
C SER A 173 2.70 -19.66 43.80
N ILE A 174 3.16 -20.50 42.86
CA ILE A 174 2.90 -21.95 42.83
C ILE A 174 3.91 -22.68 43.72
N ASP A 175 3.87 -22.37 45.01
CA ASP A 175 4.23 -23.28 46.09
C ASP A 175 3.00 -23.33 47.00
N VAL A 176 2.02 -24.17 46.61
CA VAL A 176 0.95 -24.80 47.40
C VAL A 176 -0.08 -25.33 46.40
N VAL A 177 -0.44 -26.61 46.59
CA VAL A 177 -1.52 -27.38 45.94
C VAL A 177 -2.61 -26.51 45.29
N PRO A 178 -2.94 -26.70 43.99
CA PRO A 178 -3.96 -25.88 43.36
C PRO A 178 -5.31 -26.10 44.06
N PRO A 179 -5.98 -25.05 44.56
CA PRO A 179 -7.37 -25.18 44.94
C PRO A 179 -8.15 -25.53 43.68
N ALA A 180 -9.05 -26.51 43.77
CA ALA A 180 -9.86 -27.00 42.66
C ALA A 180 -10.39 -25.84 41.82
N GLY A 181 -9.76 -25.60 40.67
CA GLY A 181 -10.26 -24.64 39.69
C GLY A 181 -11.65 -25.10 39.32
N ARG A 182 -12.67 -24.28 39.60
CA ARG A 182 -14.06 -24.58 39.23
C ARG A 182 -14.08 -24.91 37.74
N LEU A 183 -14.29 -26.18 37.39
CA LEU A 183 -14.70 -26.57 36.05
C LEU A 183 -16.04 -25.90 35.79
N ILE A 184 -16.12 -25.05 34.77
CA ILE A 184 -17.35 -24.41 34.35
C ILE A 184 -17.71 -24.96 32.98
N VAL A 185 -18.89 -25.56 32.86
CA VAL A 185 -19.43 -26.04 31.58
C VAL A 185 -19.98 -24.84 30.81
N VAL A 186 -19.36 -24.46 29.69
CA VAL A 186 -19.83 -23.39 28.81
C VAL A 186 -20.61 -24.02 27.65
N LYS A 187 -21.94 -23.86 27.62
CA LYS A 187 -22.78 -24.33 26.51
C LYS A 187 -22.72 -23.31 25.36
N LEU A 188 -22.01 -23.65 24.28
CA LEU A 188 -21.92 -22.80 23.08
C LEU A 188 -23.24 -22.82 22.27
N PRO A 189 -23.84 -21.67 21.91
CA PRO A 189 -25.00 -21.63 21.03
C PRO A 189 -24.63 -21.96 19.57
N LYS A 190 -25.49 -22.76 18.92
CA LYS A 190 -25.49 -23.00 17.47
C LYS A 190 -26.37 -21.94 16.82
N ASP A 191 -25.77 -21.02 16.06
CA ASP A 191 -26.32 -20.44 14.84
C ASP A 191 -25.24 -19.57 14.18
N SER A 192 -25.02 -19.79 12.88
CA SER A 192 -23.95 -19.22 12.06
C SER A 192 -24.55 -18.50 10.86
N LEU A 193 -24.07 -17.29 10.58
CA LEU A 193 -24.22 -16.66 9.26
C LEU A 193 -23.06 -17.15 8.39
N ASP A 194 -23.41 -17.97 7.39
CA ASP A 194 -22.48 -18.68 6.50
C ASP A 194 -22.78 -18.27 5.04
N ILE A 195 -21.79 -17.76 4.29
CA ILE A 195 -21.89 -17.57 2.84
C ILE A 195 -20.66 -18.23 2.17
N ASN A 196 -20.97 -19.30 1.46
CA ASN A 196 -20.10 -20.29 0.83
C ASN A 196 -19.09 -19.76 -0.22
N LYS A 197 -17.93 -20.45 -0.29
CA LYS A 197 -17.11 -20.68 -1.50
C LYS A 197 -17.24 -22.16 -1.93
N PRO A 198 -17.29 -22.50 -3.24
CA PRO A 198 -17.16 -23.89 -3.67
C PRO A 198 -15.71 -24.29 -3.95
N LYS A 199 -15.40 -25.55 -3.61
CA LYS A 199 -14.14 -26.29 -3.86
C LYS A 199 -14.20 -27.01 -5.21
N LEU A 200 -13.03 -27.30 -5.80
CA LEU A 200 -12.75 -28.60 -6.44
C LEU A 200 -11.24 -28.92 -6.44
N LYS A 201 -10.94 -30.22 -6.43
CA LYS A 201 -9.70 -30.92 -6.00
C LYS A 201 -8.89 -31.47 -7.22
N PRO A 202 -7.77 -32.22 -7.06
CA PRO A 202 -6.53 -32.10 -7.85
C PRO A 202 -6.23 -33.31 -8.78
N THR A 203 -5.00 -33.33 -9.35
CA THR A 203 -4.21 -34.36 -10.10
C THR A 203 -4.01 -33.98 -11.58
N SER A 204 -2.87 -34.13 -12.26
CA SER A 204 -1.62 -34.93 -12.12
C SER A 204 -0.52 -34.36 -13.05
N THR A 205 0.76 -34.64 -12.75
CA THR A 205 1.95 -34.50 -13.64
C THR A 205 1.95 -35.54 -14.78
N PRO A 206 2.66 -35.31 -15.92
CA PRO A 206 4.10 -35.61 -16.03
C PRO A 206 4.97 -34.67 -16.91
N THR A 207 6.27 -34.72 -16.54
CA THR A 207 7.62 -34.57 -17.16
C THR A 207 7.85 -34.31 -18.70
N PRO A 208 9.11 -34.08 -19.17
CA PRO A 208 9.51 -32.84 -19.85
C PRO A 208 9.98 -33.04 -21.31
N THR A 209 9.94 -32.00 -22.18
CA THR A 209 10.77 -32.03 -23.41
C THR A 209 11.05 -30.64 -24.01
N SER A 210 12.33 -30.44 -24.32
CA SER A 210 12.96 -29.59 -25.36
C SER A 210 12.68 -28.08 -25.42
N ALA A 211 13.74 -27.33 -25.13
CA ALA A 211 13.96 -25.95 -25.56
C ALA A 211 14.03 -25.82 -27.10
N PRO A 212 13.70 -24.64 -27.64
CA PRO A 212 14.35 -24.13 -28.81
C PRO A 212 15.09 -22.83 -28.51
N THR A 213 16.36 -22.85 -28.89
CA THR A 213 17.27 -21.74 -29.12
C THR A 213 16.63 -20.73 -30.07
N SER A 214 16.62 -19.44 -29.71
CA SER A 214 16.36 -18.36 -30.67
C SER A 214 17.49 -17.34 -30.63
N THR A 215 18.25 -17.38 -31.71
CA THR A 215 19.40 -16.59 -32.09
C THR A 215 19.07 -15.10 -32.14
N THR A 216 19.79 -14.29 -31.38
CA THR A 216 19.80 -12.83 -31.50
C THR A 216 20.55 -12.42 -32.77
N SER A 217 19.84 -11.89 -33.76
CA SER A 217 20.43 -11.17 -34.89
C SER A 217 20.67 -9.71 -34.48
N PHE A 218 21.93 -9.31 -34.40
CA PHE A 218 22.35 -7.92 -34.34
C PHE A 218 22.12 -7.26 -35.70
N VAL A 219 21.52 -6.08 -35.72
CA VAL A 219 21.51 -5.20 -36.90
C VAL A 219 22.19 -3.89 -36.53
N THR A 220 23.17 -3.52 -37.35
CA THR A 220 23.98 -2.30 -37.31
C THR A 220 23.26 -1.11 -37.96
N GLU A 221 23.35 0.03 -37.27
CA GLU A 221 23.50 1.44 -37.72
C GLU A 221 22.88 1.92 -39.07
N ASN A 222 22.09 3.00 -38.95
CA ASN A 222 21.67 3.96 -39.98
C ASN A 222 20.68 3.50 -41.08
N GLN A 223 19.47 3.14 -40.66
CA GLN A 223 18.27 3.28 -41.50
C GLN A 223 17.26 4.18 -40.79
N LYS A 224 16.53 5.01 -41.54
CA LYS A 224 15.36 5.74 -41.03
C LYS A 224 14.50 4.74 -40.24
N MET A 225 14.33 4.98 -38.94
CA MET A 225 13.49 4.16 -38.08
C MET A 225 12.04 4.35 -38.55
N GLU A 226 11.55 3.43 -39.36
CA GLU A 226 10.12 3.31 -39.64
C GLU A 226 9.50 2.50 -38.50
N LEU A 227 8.37 2.98 -37.98
CA LEU A 227 7.58 2.23 -37.01
C LEU A 227 7.29 0.84 -37.58
N PRO A 228 7.37 -0.23 -36.78
CA PRO A 228 7.04 -1.56 -37.25
C PRO A 228 5.61 -1.55 -37.83
N PRO A 229 5.34 -2.25 -38.95
CA PRO A 229 4.01 -2.28 -39.53
C PRO A 229 3.02 -2.78 -38.50
N LEU A 230 1.84 -2.14 -38.41
CA LEU A 230 0.79 -2.49 -37.46
C LEU A 230 0.56 -4.01 -37.49
N PRO A 231 0.66 -4.71 -36.34
CA PRO A 231 0.57 -6.15 -36.32
C PRO A 231 -0.78 -6.60 -36.90
N ALA A 232 -0.75 -7.54 -37.85
CA ALA A 232 -1.97 -8.16 -38.36
C ALA A 232 -2.71 -8.83 -37.19
N LYS A 233 -3.98 -8.44 -36.94
CA LYS A 233 -4.86 -8.89 -35.83
C LYS A 233 -4.66 -10.36 -35.44
N LYS A 234 -3.70 -10.62 -34.54
CA LYS A 234 -3.47 -11.89 -33.82
C LYS A 234 -3.25 -11.58 -32.34
N GLU A 235 -4.25 -10.93 -31.74
CA GLU A 235 -4.21 -10.28 -30.43
C GLU A 235 -3.93 -11.21 -29.23
N ARG A 236 -4.22 -12.52 -29.31
CA ARG A 236 -4.11 -13.43 -28.15
C ARG A 236 -2.75 -14.11 -27.96
N GLY A 237 -1.90 -14.14 -28.99
CA GLY A 237 -0.58 -14.78 -28.92
C GLY A 237 0.48 -13.86 -28.31
N VAL A 238 0.41 -12.56 -28.61
CA VAL A 238 1.39 -11.54 -28.23
C VAL A 238 1.37 -11.30 -26.72
N VAL A 239 0.20 -11.09 -26.11
CA VAL A 239 0.06 -10.88 -24.66
C VAL A 239 0.61 -12.06 -23.86
N ARG A 240 0.37 -13.31 -24.30
CA ARG A 240 0.89 -14.50 -23.62
C ARG A 240 2.40 -14.67 -23.81
N ALA A 241 2.95 -14.26 -24.95
CA ALA A 241 4.39 -14.24 -25.17
C ALA A 241 5.06 -13.17 -24.29
N PHE A 242 4.45 -11.99 -24.19
CA PHE A 242 4.87 -10.89 -23.34
C PHE A 242 4.88 -11.28 -21.86
N GLN A 243 3.78 -11.86 -21.35
CA GLN A 243 3.69 -12.39 -19.98
C GLN A 243 4.75 -13.45 -19.66
N ARG A 244 5.22 -14.22 -20.64
CA ARG A 244 6.32 -15.19 -20.44
C ARG A 244 7.69 -14.51 -20.34
N GLN A 245 7.85 -13.33 -20.93
CA GLN A 245 9.09 -12.57 -20.89
C GLN A 245 9.18 -11.68 -19.64
N LEU A 246 8.03 -11.18 -19.15
CA LEU A 246 7.94 -10.51 -17.86
C LEU A 246 8.08 -11.52 -16.72
N THR A 247 9.29 -11.64 -16.20
CA THR A 247 9.60 -12.50 -15.06
C THR A 247 10.13 -11.67 -13.89
N ALA A 248 10.02 -12.22 -12.69
CA ALA A 248 10.61 -11.62 -11.49
C ALA A 248 12.15 -11.48 -11.57
N ALA A 249 12.81 -12.10 -12.56
CA ALA A 249 14.25 -12.02 -12.78
C ALA A 249 14.65 -11.00 -13.87
N LEU A 250 13.68 -10.25 -14.41
CA LEU A 250 13.96 -9.24 -15.44
C LEU A 250 14.91 -8.16 -14.89
N GLU A 251 16.05 -7.97 -15.56
CA GLU A 251 17.03 -6.94 -15.23
C GLU A 251 16.73 -5.66 -16.00
N LEU A 252 16.27 -4.63 -15.30
CA LEU A 252 15.92 -3.35 -15.89
C LEU A 252 17.18 -2.50 -16.14
N PRO A 253 17.28 -1.80 -17.27
CA PRO A 253 18.38 -0.89 -17.46
C PRO A 253 18.28 0.27 -16.47
N TYR A 254 19.40 0.65 -15.86
CA TYR A 254 19.46 1.75 -14.89
C TYR A 254 20.12 2.99 -15.50
N ASN A 255 19.94 4.13 -14.85
CA ASN A 255 20.62 5.36 -15.18
C ASN A 255 22.11 5.27 -14.83
N ARG A 256 22.95 5.21 -15.86
CA ARG A 256 24.41 5.09 -15.71
C ARG A 256 25.03 6.22 -14.89
N LEU A 257 24.49 7.44 -14.93
CA LEU A 257 25.01 8.56 -14.15
C LEU A 257 24.77 8.36 -12.66
N VAL A 258 23.60 7.84 -12.28
CA VAL A 258 23.28 7.47 -10.90
C VAL A 258 24.16 6.30 -10.46
N GLY A 259 24.30 5.27 -11.30
CA GLY A 259 25.19 4.13 -11.02
C GLY A 259 26.64 4.55 -10.79
N ASN A 260 27.18 5.46 -11.61
CA ASN A 260 28.53 6.01 -11.43
C ASN A 260 28.71 6.77 -10.12
N ARG A 261 27.67 7.48 -9.65
CA ARG A 261 27.68 8.17 -8.34
C ARG A 261 27.60 7.19 -7.16
N ILE A 262 26.96 6.03 -7.36
CA ILE A 262 26.80 4.99 -6.34
C ILE A 262 28.07 4.13 -6.20
N LEU A 263 28.78 3.84 -7.29
CA LEU A 263 29.98 2.97 -7.30
C LEU A 263 30.98 3.24 -6.16
N PRO A 264 31.37 4.50 -5.84
CA PRO A 264 32.27 4.80 -4.73
C PRO A 264 31.72 4.40 -3.35
N LEU A 265 30.40 4.42 -3.17
CA LEU A 265 29.72 4.02 -1.94
C LEU A 265 29.59 2.50 -1.80
N LEU A 266 29.82 1.75 -2.88
CA LEU A 266 29.77 0.28 -2.86
C LEU A 266 31.12 -0.35 -2.49
N ALA A 267 32.23 0.34 -2.79
CA ALA A 267 33.58 -0.16 -2.61
C ALA A 267 34.20 0.13 -1.23
N GLY A 268 33.48 0.80 -0.32
CA GLY A 268 34.02 1.27 0.96
C GLY A 268 33.30 0.72 2.21
N GLU A 269 33.99 0.76 3.35
CA GLU A 269 33.40 0.64 4.69
C GLU A 269 32.57 1.90 4.98
N SER A 270 31.36 2.02 4.45
CA SER A 270 30.57 3.25 4.62
C SER A 270 29.46 3.07 5.66
N GLU A 271 29.52 3.89 6.71
CA GLU A 271 28.47 4.17 7.69
C GLU A 271 27.27 4.96 7.09
N ASN A 272 27.27 5.24 5.78
CA ASN A 272 26.35 6.19 5.13
C ASN A 272 25.16 5.51 4.43
N THR A 273 24.41 4.69 5.15
CA THR A 273 23.19 4.03 4.67
C THR A 273 22.18 5.01 4.06
N LEU A 274 21.99 6.17 4.70
CA LEU A 274 21.05 7.20 4.24
C LEU A 274 21.45 7.77 2.87
N ARG A 275 22.72 8.13 2.69
CA ARG A 275 23.22 8.66 1.42
C ARG A 275 23.09 7.66 0.27
N LEU A 276 23.31 6.38 0.55
CA LEU A 276 23.11 5.33 -0.45
C LEU A 276 21.63 5.19 -0.81
N ALA A 277 20.73 5.23 0.18
CA ALA A 277 19.29 5.20 -0.04
C ALA A 277 18.83 6.40 -0.90
N ASP A 278 19.32 7.60 -0.61
CA ASP A 278 18.97 8.82 -1.36
C ASP A 278 19.39 8.73 -2.83
N LEU A 279 20.61 8.23 -3.11
CA LEU A 279 21.09 8.07 -4.48
C LEU A 279 20.35 6.97 -5.23
N VAL A 280 20.05 5.84 -4.57
CA VAL A 280 19.28 4.76 -5.21
C VAL A 280 17.87 5.25 -5.57
N GLN A 281 17.24 6.04 -4.70
CA GLN A 281 15.93 6.65 -4.93
C GLN A 281 15.92 7.75 -6.01
N MET A 282 17.04 8.01 -6.69
CA MET A 282 17.09 8.80 -7.92
C MET A 282 16.95 7.94 -9.19
N ASP A 283 16.89 6.62 -9.06
CA ASP A 283 16.78 5.69 -10.18
C ASP A 283 15.72 4.60 -9.92
N PRO A 284 14.65 4.55 -10.75
CA PRO A 284 13.62 3.51 -10.68
C PRO A 284 14.18 2.08 -10.75
N ALA A 285 15.15 1.79 -11.63
CA ALA A 285 15.63 0.42 -11.81
C ALA A 285 16.49 -0.06 -10.63
N LEU A 286 17.33 0.80 -10.05
CA LEU A 286 18.11 0.49 -8.84
C LEU A 286 17.20 0.36 -7.62
N SER A 287 16.23 1.27 -7.46
CA SER A 287 15.21 1.18 -6.41
C SER A 287 14.41 -0.11 -6.55
N TRP A 288 13.99 -0.44 -7.77
CA TRP A 288 13.32 -1.69 -8.09
C TRP A 288 14.15 -2.90 -7.70
N LYS A 289 15.45 -2.91 -8.03
CA LYS A 289 16.34 -4.02 -7.69
C LYS A 289 16.40 -4.28 -6.19
N ILE A 290 16.48 -3.22 -5.38
CA ILE A 290 16.43 -3.34 -3.91
C ILE A 290 15.09 -3.93 -3.46
N MET A 291 13.98 -3.41 -3.97
CA MET A 291 12.64 -3.86 -3.61
C MET A 291 12.36 -5.31 -4.02
N GLN A 292 12.85 -5.72 -5.20
CA GLN A 292 12.79 -7.09 -5.72
C GLN A 292 13.50 -8.07 -4.77
N VAL A 293 14.70 -7.71 -4.29
CA VAL A 293 15.44 -8.55 -3.36
C VAL A 293 14.72 -8.63 -2.01
N ALA A 294 14.31 -7.49 -1.47
CA ALA A 294 13.68 -7.41 -0.16
C ALA A 294 12.33 -8.18 -0.09
N ASN A 295 11.59 -8.25 -1.19
CA ASN A 295 10.31 -8.97 -1.28
C ASN A 295 10.43 -10.41 -1.84
N SER A 296 11.64 -10.85 -2.16
CA SER A 296 11.92 -12.23 -2.59
C SER A 296 11.53 -13.24 -1.52
N SER A 297 11.23 -14.48 -1.91
CA SER A 297 10.79 -15.54 -0.96
C SER A 297 11.76 -15.79 0.19
N PHE A 298 13.05 -15.49 0.02
CA PHE A 298 14.06 -15.61 1.06
C PHE A 298 13.93 -14.56 2.17
N TYR A 299 13.59 -13.32 1.81
CA TYR A 299 13.44 -12.19 2.75
C TYR A 299 11.98 -11.87 3.10
N ARG A 300 11.01 -12.52 2.42
CA ARG A 300 9.58 -12.24 2.52
C ARG A 300 9.08 -12.43 3.95
N ARG A 301 8.48 -11.38 4.49
CA ARG A 301 7.75 -11.35 5.77
C ARG A 301 6.24 -11.46 5.53
N SER A 302 5.45 -11.51 6.60
CA SER A 302 3.98 -11.49 6.53
C SER A 302 3.43 -10.23 5.84
N VAL A 303 4.15 -9.10 5.93
CA VAL A 303 3.82 -7.84 5.25
C VAL A 303 4.92 -7.53 4.23
N PRO A 304 4.57 -7.22 2.97
CA PRO A 304 5.55 -6.80 1.96
C PRO A 304 6.28 -5.52 2.37
N ILE A 305 7.57 -5.45 2.06
CA ILE A 305 8.39 -4.26 2.30
C ILE A 305 8.03 -3.22 1.25
N ALA A 306 7.74 -2.01 1.74
CA ALA A 306 7.24 -0.92 0.91
C ALA A 306 8.24 0.23 0.66
N THR A 307 9.37 0.31 1.36
CA THR A 307 10.29 1.46 1.25
C THR A 307 11.74 1.01 1.09
N VAL A 308 12.56 1.78 0.36
CA VAL A 308 14.00 1.50 0.19
C VAL A 308 14.76 1.45 1.53
N PRO A 309 14.61 2.41 2.47
CA PRO A 309 15.29 2.34 3.77
C PRO A 309 14.96 1.07 4.56
N HIS A 310 13.67 0.68 4.63
CA HIS A 310 13.27 -0.56 5.29
C HIS A 310 13.81 -1.81 4.59
N ALA A 311 13.89 -1.81 3.25
CA ALA A 311 14.51 -2.87 2.48
C ALA A 311 16.01 -3.01 2.81
N MET A 312 16.73 -1.89 2.93
CA MET A 312 18.15 -1.88 3.30
C MET A 312 18.40 -2.41 4.72
N ILE A 313 17.52 -2.08 5.67
CA ILE A 313 17.59 -2.60 7.04
C ILE A 313 17.31 -4.12 7.05
N THR A 314 16.31 -4.58 6.31
CA THR A 314 15.90 -5.99 6.31
C THR A 314 16.94 -6.88 5.63
N VAL A 315 17.42 -6.49 4.45
CA VAL A 315 18.38 -7.27 3.66
C VAL A 315 19.79 -7.12 4.22
N GLY A 316 20.09 -5.97 4.84
CA GLY A 316 21.40 -5.59 5.34
C GLY A 316 22.20 -4.81 4.30
N ILE A 317 22.80 -3.70 4.74
CA ILE A 317 23.50 -2.75 3.87
C ILE A 317 24.60 -3.39 3.03
N LYS A 318 25.41 -4.30 3.62
CA LYS A 318 26.50 -5.00 2.93
C LYS A 318 25.99 -5.92 1.82
N ASN A 319 24.86 -6.60 2.05
CA ASN A 319 24.23 -7.45 1.06
C ASN A 319 23.69 -6.61 -0.10
N ILE A 320 23.02 -5.48 0.20
CA ILE A 320 22.57 -4.53 -0.82
C ILE A 320 23.76 -3.98 -1.61
N GLN A 321 24.87 -3.61 -0.96
CA GLN A 321 26.06 -3.13 -1.64
C GLN A 321 26.64 -4.19 -2.60
N SER A 322 26.70 -5.45 -2.17
CA SER A 322 27.16 -6.57 -3.00
C SER A 322 26.25 -6.77 -4.22
N ILE A 323 24.93 -6.78 -4.01
CA ILE A 323 23.94 -6.97 -5.07
C ILE A 323 23.97 -5.80 -6.06
N LEU A 324 24.06 -4.56 -5.59
CA LEU A 324 24.17 -3.40 -6.46
C LEU A 324 25.51 -3.38 -7.22
N SER A 325 26.58 -3.83 -6.58
CA SER A 325 27.91 -3.96 -7.24
C SER A 325 27.85 -4.96 -8.37
N GLU A 326 27.20 -6.10 -8.15
CA GLU A 326 26.97 -7.10 -9.18
C GLU A 326 26.05 -6.55 -10.28
N TYR A 327 24.93 -5.94 -9.92
CA TYR A 327 23.95 -5.40 -10.86
C TYR A 327 24.52 -4.31 -11.79
N ILE A 328 25.36 -3.43 -11.24
CA ILE A 328 26.05 -2.36 -11.99
C ILE A 328 27.28 -2.91 -12.71
N GLY A 329 27.98 -3.88 -12.11
CA GLY A 329 29.22 -4.47 -12.61
C GLY A 329 29.02 -5.49 -13.72
N ILE A 330 27.85 -6.14 -13.78
CA ILE A 330 27.38 -6.83 -14.98
C ILE A 330 27.46 -5.78 -16.09
N LYS A 331 28.38 -5.97 -17.05
CA LYS A 331 28.44 -5.17 -18.26
C LYS A 331 27.09 -5.32 -18.94
N GLN A 332 26.13 -4.45 -18.60
CA GLN A 332 24.80 -4.52 -19.15
C GLN A 332 24.95 -4.41 -20.65
N ARG A 333 24.77 -5.56 -21.32
CA ARG A 333 24.95 -5.68 -22.77
C ARG A 333 23.90 -4.86 -23.50
N ARG A 334 22.79 -4.55 -22.83
CA ARG A 334 21.68 -3.73 -23.35
C ARG A 334 21.81 -2.29 -22.89
N LYS A 335 21.73 -1.37 -23.85
CA LYS A 335 21.53 0.05 -23.59
C LYS A 335 20.02 0.28 -23.55
N ALA A 336 19.52 1.01 -22.54
CA ALA A 336 18.12 1.45 -22.53
C ALA A 336 17.80 2.17 -23.84
N PHE A 337 16.57 1.98 -24.35
CA PHE A 337 16.04 2.68 -25.51
C PHE A 337 16.94 2.54 -26.74
N SER A 338 17.48 1.34 -26.95
CA SER A 338 18.46 1.02 -28.01
C SER A 338 19.68 1.97 -28.05
N GLY A 339 19.98 2.69 -26.95
CA GLY A 339 21.07 3.65 -26.86
C GLY A 339 20.70 5.12 -27.15
N HIS A 340 19.42 5.43 -27.38
CA HIS A 340 18.93 6.79 -27.56
C HIS A 340 18.94 7.55 -26.22
N LYS A 341 20.05 8.25 -25.97
CA LYS A 341 20.33 8.93 -24.70
C LYS A 341 19.27 9.96 -24.32
N GLU A 342 18.73 10.69 -25.30
CA GLU A 342 17.71 11.73 -25.06
C GLU A 342 16.40 11.14 -24.53
N VAL A 343 15.95 10.02 -25.10
CA VAL A 343 14.76 9.30 -24.63
C VAL A 343 14.97 8.80 -23.20
N GLY A 344 16.13 8.17 -22.94
CA GLY A 344 16.48 7.74 -21.59
C GLY A 344 16.58 8.90 -20.58
N ARG A 345 17.12 10.04 -21.00
CA ARG A 345 17.19 11.25 -20.17
C ARG A 345 15.79 11.76 -19.83
N SER A 346 14.89 11.81 -20.82
CA SER A 346 13.51 12.25 -20.61
C SER A 346 12.79 11.34 -19.62
N PHE A 347 12.90 10.02 -19.82
CA PHE A 347 12.33 9.01 -18.93
C PHE A 347 12.77 9.19 -17.47
N TRP A 348 14.10 9.16 -17.19
CA TRP A 348 14.59 9.28 -15.82
C TRP A 348 14.23 10.62 -15.16
N ARG A 349 14.24 11.71 -15.95
CA ARG A 349 13.84 13.03 -15.49
C ARG A 349 12.36 13.04 -15.12
N HIS A 350 11.51 12.47 -15.97
CA HIS A 350 10.07 12.38 -15.76
C HIS A 350 9.75 11.58 -14.49
N SER A 351 10.23 10.33 -14.38
CA SER A 351 9.96 9.49 -13.20
C SER A 351 10.39 10.16 -11.89
N THR A 352 11.56 10.82 -11.87
CA THR A 352 12.05 11.49 -10.66
C THR A 352 11.27 12.78 -10.36
N MET A 353 10.85 13.51 -11.39
CA MET A 353 10.05 14.73 -11.21
C MET A 353 8.65 14.40 -10.70
N VAL A 354 7.98 13.39 -11.26
CA VAL A 354 6.68 12.91 -10.78
C VAL A 354 6.78 12.47 -9.32
N ALA A 355 7.82 11.71 -8.94
CA ALA A 355 8.07 11.33 -7.55
C ALA A 355 8.18 12.54 -6.61
N ARG A 356 8.96 13.57 -7.00
CA ARG A 356 9.15 14.80 -6.21
C ARG A 356 7.87 15.62 -6.11
N ILE A 357 7.16 15.83 -7.22
CA ILE A 357 5.88 16.57 -7.25
C ILE A 357 4.83 15.84 -6.42
N ALA A 358 4.74 14.52 -6.51
CA ALA A 358 3.80 13.73 -5.71
C ALA A 358 4.06 13.86 -4.21
N ALA A 359 5.32 13.84 -3.78
CA ALA A 359 5.70 14.08 -2.39
C ALA A 359 5.33 15.49 -1.93
N LEU A 360 5.57 16.51 -2.78
CA LEU A 360 5.15 17.89 -2.49
C LEU A 360 3.63 18.03 -2.39
N LEU A 361 2.88 17.45 -3.32
CA LEU A 361 1.42 17.48 -3.29
C LEU A 361 0.88 16.81 -2.03
N ARG A 362 1.41 15.64 -1.64
CA ARG A 362 1.07 14.99 -0.36
C ARG A 362 1.24 15.96 0.81
N ASP A 363 2.38 16.65 0.88
CA ASP A 363 2.73 17.51 2.01
C ASP A 363 1.88 18.78 2.05
N VAL A 364 1.67 19.42 0.89
CA VAL A 364 0.83 20.62 0.75
C VAL A 364 -0.63 20.30 1.07
N LEU A 365 -1.14 19.17 0.58
CA LEU A 365 -2.50 18.70 0.85
C LEU A 365 -2.64 18.06 2.23
N ARG A 366 -1.53 17.84 2.94
CA ARG A 366 -1.46 17.18 4.26
C ARG A 366 -2.12 15.81 4.30
N LEU A 367 -1.96 15.05 3.21
CA LEU A 367 -2.53 13.72 3.07
C LEU A 367 -1.76 12.72 3.93
N ASN A 368 -2.47 12.00 4.81
CA ASN A 368 -1.90 10.90 5.55
C ASN A 368 -1.98 9.62 4.70
N MET A 369 -0.83 9.09 4.28
CA MET A 369 -0.74 7.95 3.36
C MET A 369 0.14 6.87 3.98
N SER A 370 -0.28 5.61 3.86
CA SER A 370 0.46 4.45 4.36
C SER A 370 1.59 4.01 3.41
N SER A 371 1.45 4.30 2.11
CA SER A 371 2.43 3.99 1.07
C SER A 371 3.43 5.14 0.88
N ASP A 372 4.67 4.82 0.55
CA ASP A 372 5.67 5.81 0.17
C ASP A 372 5.35 6.38 -1.22
N ILE A 373 4.67 7.52 -1.23
CA ILE A 373 4.20 8.15 -2.47
C ILE A 373 5.34 8.55 -3.41
N TYR A 374 6.51 8.88 -2.86
CA TYR A 374 7.67 9.22 -3.68
C TYR A 374 8.09 8.00 -4.49
N LEU A 375 8.22 6.84 -3.83
CA LEU A 375 8.57 5.60 -4.51
C LEU A 375 7.47 5.16 -5.49
N ALA A 376 6.20 5.40 -5.17
CA ALA A 376 5.08 5.15 -6.09
C ALA A 376 5.21 5.98 -7.37
N GLY A 377 5.50 7.28 -7.25
CA GLY A 377 5.74 8.15 -8.40
C GLY A 377 7.01 7.77 -9.16
N LEU A 378 8.05 7.31 -8.48
CA LEU A 378 9.27 6.85 -9.13
C LEU A 378 9.03 5.59 -9.98
N PHE A 379 8.10 4.75 -9.55
CA PHE A 379 7.78 3.47 -10.19
C PHE A 379 6.63 3.50 -11.19
N HIS A 380 5.87 4.59 -11.28
CA HIS A 380 4.61 4.60 -12.05
C HIS A 380 4.79 4.16 -13.51
N ASP A 381 5.88 4.57 -14.16
CA ASP A 381 6.23 4.20 -15.53
C ASP A 381 7.31 3.14 -15.65
N ILE A 382 7.58 2.35 -14.60
CA ILE A 382 8.63 1.33 -14.70
C ILE A 382 8.33 0.27 -15.77
N GLY A 383 7.06 0.14 -16.17
CA GLY A 383 6.64 -0.68 -17.30
C GLY A 383 7.22 -0.25 -18.64
N ILE A 384 7.59 1.03 -18.84
CA ILE A 384 8.28 1.50 -20.04
C ILE A 384 9.61 0.77 -20.22
N LEU A 385 10.40 0.63 -19.14
CA LEU A 385 11.67 -0.11 -19.18
C LEU A 385 11.45 -1.59 -19.50
N ALA A 386 10.37 -2.17 -18.96
CA ALA A 386 10.03 -3.56 -19.22
C ALA A 386 9.62 -3.77 -20.68
N LEU A 387 8.81 -2.86 -21.23
CA LEU A 387 8.40 -2.87 -22.63
C LEU A 387 9.58 -2.61 -23.57
N ASP A 388 10.50 -1.71 -23.23
CA ASP A 388 11.73 -1.46 -24.01
C ASP A 388 12.63 -2.70 -24.12
N ILE A 389 12.65 -3.55 -23.09
CA ILE A 389 13.39 -4.83 -23.13
C ILE A 389 12.78 -5.81 -24.14
N VAL A 390 11.45 -5.80 -24.25
CA VAL A 390 10.68 -6.72 -25.09
C VAL A 390 10.60 -6.23 -26.53
N GLU A 391 10.37 -4.93 -26.74
CA GLU A 391 10.28 -4.25 -28.04
C GLU A 391 11.27 -3.07 -28.13
N PRO A 392 12.60 -3.33 -28.27
CA PRO A 392 13.65 -2.29 -28.18
C PRO A 392 13.60 -1.20 -29.26
N CYS A 393 12.87 -1.45 -30.35
CA CYS A 393 12.73 -0.52 -31.47
C CYS A 393 11.53 0.42 -31.30
N PHE A 394 10.67 0.25 -30.29
CA PHE A 394 9.45 1.05 -30.15
C PHE A 394 9.75 2.47 -29.63
N TYR A 395 10.19 2.59 -28.37
CA TYR A 395 10.42 3.88 -27.70
C TYR A 395 11.47 4.80 -28.32
N PRO A 396 12.52 4.34 -29.06
CA PRO A 396 13.43 5.28 -29.67
C PRO A 396 12.77 6.21 -30.70
N HIS A 397 11.58 5.88 -31.22
CA HIS A 397 10.77 6.79 -32.04
C HIS A 397 10.29 8.04 -31.29
N LEU A 398 10.27 8.04 -29.96
CA LEU A 398 9.99 9.25 -29.17
C LEU A 398 11.07 10.33 -29.35
N SER A 399 12.24 9.99 -29.89
CA SER A 399 13.28 11.00 -30.17
C SER A 399 12.89 11.97 -31.28
N ASP A 400 11.86 11.68 -32.06
CA ASP A 400 11.23 12.62 -32.99
C ASP A 400 10.04 13.31 -32.31
N PRO A 401 10.10 14.63 -32.03
CA PRO A 401 8.98 15.37 -31.44
C PRO A 401 7.71 15.39 -32.28
N HIS A 402 7.81 15.05 -33.57
CA HIS A 402 6.67 14.96 -34.49
C HIS A 402 6.10 13.54 -34.61
N SER A 403 6.64 12.58 -33.86
CA SER A 403 6.13 11.22 -33.81
C SER A 403 4.70 11.18 -33.28
N GLU A 404 3.85 10.37 -33.92
CA GLU A 404 2.48 10.11 -33.46
C GLU A 404 2.44 9.51 -32.05
N LEU A 405 3.54 8.88 -31.60
CA LEU A 405 3.69 8.35 -30.23
C LEU A 405 3.68 9.47 -29.18
N CYS A 406 4.10 10.69 -29.52
CA CYS A 406 4.13 11.81 -28.58
C CYS A 406 2.74 12.41 -28.34
N ALA A 407 1.73 12.07 -29.15
CA ALA A 407 0.36 12.54 -28.94
C ALA A 407 -0.40 11.70 -27.90
N ASP A 408 -0.23 10.38 -27.95
CA ASP A 408 -0.84 9.44 -27.00
C ASP A 408 0.00 8.15 -26.93
N LEU A 409 0.97 8.15 -26.01
CA LEU A 409 1.87 7.02 -25.82
C LEU A 409 1.11 5.75 -25.38
N HIS A 410 0.12 5.91 -24.50
CA HIS A 410 -0.69 4.79 -24.00
C HIS A 410 -1.45 4.10 -25.14
N ALA A 411 -2.12 4.86 -26.00
CA ALA A 411 -2.80 4.29 -27.17
C ALA A 411 -1.81 3.65 -28.15
N ALA A 412 -0.64 4.27 -28.37
CA ALA A 412 0.38 3.72 -29.26
C ALA A 412 0.89 2.35 -28.75
N GLU A 413 1.21 2.22 -27.46
CA GLU A 413 1.66 0.95 -26.87
C GLU A 413 0.61 -0.15 -27.03
N ILE A 414 -0.67 0.14 -26.81
CA ILE A 414 -1.75 -0.82 -27.05
C ILE A 414 -1.80 -1.22 -28.52
N ASN A 415 -1.69 -0.27 -29.45
CA ASN A 415 -1.80 -0.55 -30.89
C ASN A 415 -0.61 -1.35 -31.45
N TYR A 416 0.60 -1.10 -30.98
CA TYR A 416 1.83 -1.73 -31.50
C TYR A 416 2.32 -2.92 -30.66
N ILE A 417 2.15 -2.88 -29.34
CA ILE A 417 2.67 -3.88 -28.37
C ILE A 417 1.54 -4.72 -27.76
N SER A 418 0.26 -4.33 -27.93
CA SER A 418 -0.94 -4.99 -27.36
C SER A 418 -1.12 -4.83 -25.85
N ILE A 419 -0.25 -4.08 -25.18
CA ILE A 419 -0.32 -3.79 -23.75
C ILE A 419 0.37 -2.45 -23.49
N ASP A 420 -0.19 -1.65 -22.59
CA ASP A 420 0.41 -0.38 -22.16
C ASP A 420 1.42 -0.57 -21.00
N HIS A 421 2.23 0.46 -20.75
CA HIS A 421 3.23 0.48 -19.70
C HIS A 421 2.64 0.37 -18.30
N GLY A 422 1.44 0.90 -18.04
CA GLY A 422 0.79 0.77 -16.75
C GLY A 422 0.44 -0.69 -16.42
N GLN A 423 -0.13 -1.41 -17.39
CA GLN A 423 -0.39 -2.84 -17.28
C GLN A 423 0.92 -3.65 -17.19
N ALA A 424 1.93 -3.33 -17.99
CA ALA A 424 3.24 -4.00 -17.94
C ALA A 424 3.93 -3.81 -16.58
N GLY A 425 3.91 -2.59 -16.04
CA GLY A 425 4.45 -2.26 -14.71
C GLY A 425 3.72 -3.02 -13.61
N ALA A 426 2.39 -3.07 -13.66
CA ALA A 426 1.59 -3.81 -12.69
C ALA A 426 1.90 -5.32 -12.70
N LEU A 427 2.00 -5.93 -13.89
CA LEU A 427 2.40 -7.35 -14.03
C LEU A 427 3.81 -7.60 -13.47
N LEU A 428 4.73 -6.67 -13.72
CA LEU A 428 6.07 -6.75 -13.17
C LEU A 428 6.05 -6.64 -11.63
N GLY A 429 5.24 -5.74 -11.07
CA GLY A 429 5.03 -5.54 -9.63
C GLY A 429 4.50 -6.79 -8.93
N GLU A 430 3.47 -7.40 -9.51
CA GLU A 430 2.91 -8.67 -9.05
C GLU A 430 3.98 -9.77 -9.01
N SER A 431 4.84 -9.84 -10.03
CA SER A 431 5.86 -10.89 -10.15
C SER A 431 6.89 -10.88 -9.01
N ILE A 432 7.20 -9.70 -8.45
CA ILE A 432 8.17 -9.57 -7.34
C ILE A 432 7.50 -9.47 -5.96
N GLY A 433 6.16 -9.50 -5.90
CA GLY A 433 5.40 -9.36 -4.65
C GLY A 433 5.45 -7.95 -4.06
N LEU A 434 5.39 -6.92 -4.91
CA LEU A 434 5.35 -5.52 -4.50
C LEU A 434 4.00 -5.20 -3.80
N PRO A 435 3.94 -4.27 -2.83
CA PRO A 435 2.67 -3.84 -2.23
C PRO A 435 1.61 -3.40 -3.25
N GLU A 436 0.34 -3.75 -3.00
CA GLU A 436 -0.80 -3.42 -3.88
C GLU A 436 -0.93 -1.91 -4.14
N SER A 437 -0.55 -1.06 -3.19
CA SER A 437 -0.55 0.40 -3.37
C SER A 437 0.32 0.87 -4.54
N TYR A 438 1.43 0.18 -4.83
CA TYR A 438 2.28 0.50 -5.97
C TYR A 438 1.75 -0.10 -7.26
N ILE A 439 1.20 -1.32 -7.19
CA ILE A 439 0.60 -2.01 -8.34
C ILE A 439 -0.61 -1.23 -8.86
N ASP A 440 -1.47 -0.72 -7.97
CA ASP A 440 -2.62 0.09 -8.33
C ASP A 440 -2.20 1.41 -8.98
N VAL A 441 -1.15 2.07 -8.47
CA VAL A 441 -0.58 3.28 -9.07
C VAL A 441 -0.08 3.00 -10.48
N MET A 442 0.77 1.98 -10.66
CA MET A 442 1.26 1.61 -11.99
C MET A 442 0.10 1.33 -12.94
N ARG A 443 -0.90 0.57 -12.50
CA ARG A 443 -2.01 0.14 -13.37
C ARG A 443 -2.95 1.27 -13.77
N PHE A 444 -3.22 2.21 -12.87
CA PHE A 444 -4.36 3.12 -13.01
C PHE A 444 -3.99 4.60 -13.04
N HIS A 445 -2.71 4.98 -13.05
CA HIS A 445 -2.33 6.40 -13.05
C HIS A 445 -2.84 7.17 -14.29
N HIS A 446 -3.02 6.55 -15.46
CA HIS A 446 -3.69 7.19 -16.61
C HIS A 446 -5.21 7.26 -16.49
N ALA A 447 -5.81 6.41 -15.66
CA ALA A 447 -7.26 6.27 -15.51
C ALA A 447 -7.66 6.11 -14.03
N PRO A 448 -7.50 7.16 -13.20
CA PRO A 448 -7.66 7.05 -11.75
C PRO A 448 -9.05 6.58 -11.30
N ILE A 449 -10.09 6.84 -12.11
CA ILE A 449 -11.47 6.40 -11.86
C ILE A 449 -11.63 4.86 -11.88
N ALA A 450 -10.73 4.13 -12.53
CA ALA A 450 -10.77 2.68 -12.58
C ALA A 450 -10.24 2.02 -11.30
N ALA A 451 -9.50 2.76 -10.47
CA ALA A 451 -8.96 2.25 -9.22
C ALA A 451 -10.08 2.02 -8.18
N ARG A 452 -10.09 0.85 -7.56
CA ARG A 452 -11.05 0.50 -6.49
C ARG A 452 -10.44 0.56 -5.09
N THR A 453 -9.12 0.42 -5.03
CA THR A 453 -8.27 0.45 -3.85
C THR A 453 -7.19 1.49 -4.06
N ASN A 454 -6.62 2.00 -2.96
CA ASN A 454 -5.52 2.98 -3.00
C ASN A 454 -5.82 4.21 -3.88
N GLN A 455 -7.10 4.59 -4.02
CA GLN A 455 -7.57 5.64 -4.95
C GLN A 455 -6.85 6.97 -4.75
N LEU A 456 -6.57 7.33 -3.50
CA LEU A 456 -5.85 8.55 -3.17
C LEU A 456 -4.41 8.54 -3.73
N SER A 457 -3.69 7.42 -3.64
CA SER A 457 -2.35 7.27 -4.22
C SER A 457 -2.39 7.37 -5.73
N VAL A 458 -3.35 6.71 -6.38
CA VAL A 458 -3.51 6.76 -7.83
C VAL A 458 -3.82 8.18 -8.30
N ALA A 459 -4.77 8.86 -7.64
CA ALA A 459 -5.16 10.23 -7.96
C ALA A 459 -3.99 11.21 -7.79
N LEU A 460 -3.21 11.05 -6.72
CA LEU A 460 -2.09 11.94 -6.44
C LEU A 460 -0.96 11.78 -7.46
N ILE A 461 -0.64 10.54 -7.87
CA ILE A 461 0.35 10.29 -8.92
C ILE A 461 -0.15 10.77 -10.28
N HIS A 462 -1.42 10.54 -10.62
CA HIS A 462 -2.02 11.08 -11.85
C HIS A 462 -1.87 12.60 -11.95
N LEU A 463 -2.13 13.33 -10.85
CA LEU A 463 -1.95 14.78 -10.83
C LEU A 463 -0.47 15.16 -10.93
N ALA A 464 0.42 14.46 -10.22
CA ALA A 464 1.86 14.74 -10.27
C ALA A 464 2.44 14.55 -11.68
N ASP A 465 2.00 13.51 -12.39
CA ASP A 465 2.30 13.26 -13.80
C ASP A 465 1.83 14.43 -14.68
N ALA A 466 0.54 14.80 -14.57
CA ALA A 466 -0.01 15.93 -15.32
C ALA A 466 0.74 17.26 -15.07
N PHE A 467 1.10 17.54 -13.80
CA PHE A 467 1.92 18.71 -13.46
C PHE A 467 3.32 18.65 -14.07
N ALA A 468 3.98 17.48 -14.08
CA ALA A 468 5.29 17.31 -14.70
C ALA A 468 5.23 17.59 -16.20
N ILE A 469 4.24 17.03 -16.91
CA ILE A 469 4.05 17.23 -18.35
C ILE A 469 3.73 18.70 -18.65
N GLN A 470 2.87 19.35 -17.87
CA GLN A 470 2.57 20.78 -18.04
C GLN A 470 3.82 21.68 -17.90
N HIS A 471 4.83 21.25 -17.15
CA HIS A 471 6.11 21.95 -17.00
C HIS A 471 7.19 21.47 -18.01
N GLY A 472 6.79 20.78 -19.09
CA GLY A 472 7.68 20.31 -20.15
C GLY A 472 8.58 19.16 -19.73
N VAL A 473 8.12 18.33 -18.78
CA VAL A 473 8.81 17.12 -18.33
C VAL A 473 7.92 15.92 -18.61
N GLY A 474 7.88 15.51 -19.87
CA GLY A 474 7.22 14.29 -20.33
C GLY A 474 8.21 13.26 -20.90
N HIS A 475 7.67 12.28 -21.63
CA HIS A 475 8.44 11.19 -22.23
C HIS A 475 9.09 11.54 -23.58
N CYS A 476 8.52 12.50 -24.31
CA CYS A 476 8.98 12.92 -25.63
C CYS A 476 9.99 14.09 -25.51
N PRO A 477 11.29 13.89 -25.81
CA PRO A 477 12.28 14.96 -25.71
C PRO A 477 11.94 16.14 -26.63
N GLY A 478 12.09 17.37 -26.14
CA GLY A 478 11.97 18.58 -26.96
C GLY A 478 10.55 19.01 -27.32
N THR A 479 9.53 18.24 -26.89
CA THR A 479 8.16 18.76 -26.82
C THR A 479 8.09 19.78 -25.69
N GLY A 480 7.41 20.91 -25.92
CA GLY A 480 7.16 21.92 -24.88
C GLY A 480 6.16 21.39 -23.85
N ALA A 481 5.52 22.29 -23.09
CA ALA A 481 4.29 21.91 -22.38
C ALA A 481 3.30 21.34 -23.41
N GLU A 482 3.02 20.05 -23.35
CA GLU A 482 2.02 19.41 -24.22
C GLU A 482 0.64 20.04 -23.96
N ILE A 483 -0.25 19.99 -24.95
CA ILE A 483 -1.65 20.39 -24.78
C ILE A 483 -2.35 19.29 -23.97
N VAL A 484 -2.06 19.24 -22.67
CA VAL A 484 -2.72 18.33 -21.73
C VAL A 484 -4.11 18.89 -21.45
N ALA A 485 -5.08 18.01 -21.24
CA ALA A 485 -6.38 18.42 -20.70
C ALA A 485 -6.18 19.28 -19.43
N PRO A 486 -6.99 20.33 -19.20
CA PRO A 486 -6.79 21.20 -18.05
C PRO A 486 -6.73 20.39 -16.76
N ILE A 487 -5.63 20.51 -15.99
CA ILE A 487 -5.43 19.75 -14.75
C ILE A 487 -6.63 19.91 -13.79
N GLY A 488 -7.27 21.08 -13.81
CA GLY A 488 -8.46 21.37 -12.98
C GLY A 488 -9.71 20.57 -13.32
N GLU A 489 -9.78 19.96 -14.51
CA GLU A 489 -10.90 19.11 -14.94
C GLU A 489 -10.65 17.63 -14.63
N SER A 490 -9.48 17.28 -14.08
CA SER A 490 -9.16 15.89 -13.73
C SER A 490 -10.05 15.38 -12.60
N TYR A 491 -10.64 14.19 -12.80
CA TYR A 491 -11.43 13.47 -11.79
C TYR A 491 -10.60 13.12 -10.54
N ALA A 492 -9.27 13.14 -10.63
CA ALA A 492 -8.40 12.93 -9.47
C ALA A 492 -8.66 13.94 -8.34
N TRP A 493 -9.05 15.18 -8.66
CA TRP A 493 -9.43 16.16 -7.64
C TRP A 493 -10.68 15.76 -6.87
N ALA A 494 -11.68 15.21 -7.56
CA ALA A 494 -12.90 14.70 -6.92
C ALA A 494 -12.57 13.55 -5.95
N ILE A 495 -11.67 12.64 -6.36
CA ILE A 495 -11.19 11.55 -5.49
C ILE A 495 -10.51 12.13 -4.23
N ILE A 496 -9.64 13.13 -4.39
CA ILE A 496 -8.97 13.78 -3.24
C ILE A 496 -9.99 14.46 -2.32
N GLN A 497 -10.94 15.21 -2.87
CA GLN A 497 -11.97 15.91 -2.09
C GLN A 497 -12.89 14.95 -1.33
N GLU A 498 -13.23 13.80 -1.91
CA GLU A 498 -14.03 12.76 -1.27
C GLU A 498 -13.28 12.09 -0.10
N HIS A 499 -11.99 11.81 -0.29
CA HIS A 499 -11.18 11.07 0.68
C HIS A 499 -10.55 11.97 1.76
N HIS A 500 -10.46 13.29 1.53
CA HIS A 500 -9.78 14.21 2.43
C HIS A 500 -10.65 15.41 2.80
N ARG A 501 -11.37 15.30 3.93
CA ARG A 501 -12.25 16.34 4.47
C ARG A 501 -11.67 17.75 4.51
N PRO A 502 -10.41 17.98 4.93
CA PRO A 502 -9.85 19.34 4.94
C PRO A 502 -9.74 19.98 3.54
N PHE A 503 -9.82 19.19 2.47
CA PHE A 503 -9.75 19.64 1.09
C PHE A 503 -11.11 19.66 0.37
N SER A 504 -12.20 19.22 1.01
CA SER A 504 -13.51 19.09 0.36
C SER A 504 -14.04 20.42 -0.19
N ASP A 505 -13.75 21.53 0.50
CA ASP A 505 -14.28 22.85 0.18
C ASP A 505 -13.25 23.77 -0.50
N ILE A 506 -12.07 23.24 -0.84
CA ILE A 506 -11.01 24.01 -1.49
C ILE A 506 -11.37 24.25 -2.96
N ASN A 507 -11.23 25.51 -3.39
CA ASN A 507 -11.31 25.87 -4.79
C ASN A 507 -10.09 25.30 -5.54
N VAL A 508 -10.32 24.23 -6.30
CA VAL A 508 -9.27 23.51 -7.05
C VAL A 508 -8.53 24.43 -8.02
N THR A 509 -9.23 25.35 -8.70
CA THR A 509 -8.60 26.27 -9.64
C THR A 509 -7.64 27.24 -8.94
N GLU A 510 -8.06 27.79 -7.80
CA GLU A 510 -7.20 28.66 -6.98
C GLU A 510 -5.99 27.88 -6.46
N PHE A 511 -6.21 26.67 -5.95
CA PHE A 511 -5.14 25.79 -5.50
C PHE A 511 -4.11 25.51 -6.60
N ILE A 512 -4.55 25.15 -7.80
CA ILE A 512 -3.66 24.88 -8.95
C ILE A 512 -2.83 26.12 -9.27
N ASN A 513 -3.43 27.31 -9.27
CA ASN A 513 -2.71 28.55 -9.56
C ASN A 513 -1.64 28.84 -8.50
N THR A 514 -1.99 28.72 -7.22
CA THR A 514 -1.04 28.90 -6.11
C THR A 514 0.07 27.86 -6.17
N PHE A 515 -0.27 26.59 -6.38
CA PHE A 515 0.68 25.49 -6.45
C PHE A 515 1.63 25.64 -7.64
N ASN A 516 1.13 25.98 -8.83
CA ASN A 516 1.99 26.24 -10.00
C ASN A 516 2.96 27.40 -9.77
N SER A 517 2.54 28.45 -9.08
CA SER A 517 3.43 29.55 -8.69
C SER A 517 4.54 29.07 -7.76
N GLU A 518 4.22 28.30 -6.72
CA GLU A 518 5.22 27.76 -5.79
C GLU A 518 6.13 26.71 -6.44
N LEU A 519 5.57 25.87 -7.30
CA LEU A 519 6.30 24.86 -8.08
C LEU A 519 7.30 25.54 -9.02
N SER A 520 6.89 26.62 -9.70
CA SER A 520 7.79 27.40 -10.57
C SER A 520 8.96 28.02 -9.80
N LYS A 521 8.72 28.53 -8.57
CA LYS A 521 9.79 29.09 -7.72
C LYS A 521 10.79 28.03 -7.26
N THR A 522 10.30 26.84 -6.95
CA THR A 522 11.10 25.72 -6.44
C THR A 522 11.64 24.82 -7.54
N TRP A 523 11.28 25.10 -8.81
CA TRP A 523 11.56 24.24 -9.96
C TRP A 523 13.04 23.94 -10.15
N SER A 524 13.91 24.94 -10.01
CA SER A 524 15.37 24.73 -10.11
C SER A 524 15.81 23.69 -9.08
N SER A 525 15.44 23.87 -7.82
CA SER A 525 15.77 22.95 -6.73
C SER A 525 15.18 21.54 -6.94
N LEU A 526 13.96 21.46 -7.47
CA LEU A 526 13.33 20.19 -7.83
C LEU A 526 13.98 19.51 -9.03
N SER A 527 14.62 20.29 -9.91
CA SER A 527 15.42 19.78 -11.02
C SER A 527 16.89 19.55 -10.67
N ASP A 528 17.34 20.06 -9.52
CA ASP A 528 18.73 19.94 -9.09
C ASP A 528 19.11 18.47 -8.88
N GLY A 529 20.28 18.10 -9.40
CA GLY A 529 20.77 16.73 -9.42
C GLY A 529 20.21 15.86 -10.55
N LEU A 530 19.19 16.32 -11.29
CA LEU A 530 18.62 15.68 -12.50
C LEU A 530 19.30 16.14 -13.79
N THR A 531 20.36 16.95 -13.70
CA THR A 531 21.19 17.31 -14.85
C THR A 531 21.98 16.07 -15.28
N PHE A 532 21.39 15.32 -16.21
CA PHE A 532 21.98 14.14 -16.83
C PHE A 532 22.91 14.52 -17.99
N SER A 533 23.77 15.53 -17.78
CA SER A 533 24.75 16.03 -18.76
C SER A 533 25.93 15.10 -18.90
#